data_AF-A0A150NYU6-F1
#
_entry.id   AF-A0A150NYU6-F1
#
_cell.length_a   1.000
_cell.length_b   1.000
_cell.length_c   1.000
_cell.angle_alpha   90.00
_cell.angle_beta   90.00
_cell.angle_gamma   90.00
#
_symmetry.space_group_name_H-M   'P 1'
#
loop_
_entity.id
_entity.type
_entity.pdbx_description
1 polymer ?
#
loop_
_entity_poly.entity_id
_entity_poly.type
_entity_poly.pdbx_seq_one_letter_code
_entity_poly.pdbx_strand_id
1 'polypeptide(L)'
;MDEVDDACAVFASATAAAGGDGTKAKPYASLAEAIEKANGKRVLACSIGAFSGSVTIRTAVEVIGGFDCNAGWTWSAEAQSTLEGDANKPALTLTKGASGAKLRSFKVVAANATEPSGSSIGVAVDDIDAEFARVDVVAGDGMDGENGETPAAAADGASAPNDVSNACVGTVYGGLPGVTTCEDGETSGGVGGLGGKPDTEDGNGQKGQDGTPIPAENPDGNGLGGAGQFVSQSNCARGKDGALGTHGEPGDPGIDTALTLAGPTGGDGKHGTAGTRGQGGGGGGGAKAGQFCAAGVGTFADGVGASGGGGGAGGCGGKAGTGGKAGGSSIGLLSLGTKLVLTDVTVSVGKAGNGGVGGDGSPGGFGGMGANGGTRVAVSGSI
;
A
#
# COMPACT_ATOMS: atom_id res chain seq x y z
N MET A 1 -32.67 53.49 -1.38
CA MET A 1 -31.56 52.58 -1.72
C MET A 1 -30.33 53.46 -1.74
N ASP A 2 -29.49 53.34 -0.72
CA ASP A 2 -28.28 54.16 -0.63
C ASP A 2 -27.35 53.84 -1.79
N GLU A 3 -26.87 54.88 -2.44
CA GLU A 3 -25.86 54.81 -3.48
C GLU A 3 -24.61 54.17 -2.87
N VAL A 4 -24.20 53.01 -3.41
CA VAL A 4 -23.00 52.32 -2.95
C VAL A 4 -21.78 53.15 -3.36
N ASP A 5 -20.93 53.56 -2.43
CA ASP A 5 -19.71 54.35 -2.72
C ASP A 5 -18.43 53.49 -2.68
N ASP A 6 -17.44 53.85 -3.50
CA ASP A 6 -16.09 53.27 -3.56
C ASP A 6 -15.33 53.42 -2.23
N ALA A 7 -15.73 54.37 -1.38
CA ALA A 7 -15.19 54.52 -0.03
C ALA A 7 -15.56 53.35 0.91
N CYS A 8 -16.70 52.70 0.69
CA CYS A 8 -17.27 51.71 1.63
C CYS A 8 -17.21 50.25 1.14
N ALA A 9 -16.85 50.03 -0.12
CA ALA A 9 -16.81 48.71 -0.75
C ALA A 9 -15.63 48.55 -1.70
N VAL A 10 -15.28 47.30 -1.97
CA VAL A 10 -14.49 46.89 -3.14
C VAL A 10 -15.37 46.08 -4.09
N PHE A 11 -15.12 46.21 -5.37
CA PHE A 11 -15.96 45.66 -6.43
C PHE A 11 -15.23 44.53 -7.17
N ALA A 12 -15.95 43.45 -7.47
CA ALA A 12 -15.43 42.29 -8.20
C ALA A 12 -16.35 41.96 -9.39
N SER A 13 -15.77 41.68 -10.54
CA SER A 13 -16.50 41.23 -11.73
C SER A 13 -15.67 40.22 -12.52
N ALA A 14 -16.21 39.03 -12.73
CA ALA A 14 -15.54 37.94 -13.46
C ALA A 14 -15.22 38.29 -14.92
N THR A 15 -15.94 39.26 -15.49
CA THR A 15 -15.74 39.72 -16.87
C THR A 15 -14.81 40.94 -16.97
N ALA A 16 -14.26 41.43 -15.84
CA ALA A 16 -13.35 42.56 -15.84
C ALA A 16 -11.96 42.19 -16.34
N ALA A 17 -11.23 43.17 -16.87
CA ALA A 17 -9.82 42.99 -17.21
C ALA A 17 -8.97 42.82 -15.95
N ALA A 18 -7.88 42.06 -16.07
CA ALA A 18 -6.91 41.91 -14.99
C ALA A 18 -6.27 43.26 -14.58
N GLY A 19 -5.90 43.38 -13.30
CA GLY A 19 -5.26 44.60 -12.78
C GLY A 19 -6.25 45.71 -12.39
N GLY A 20 -7.48 45.34 -12.02
CA GLY A 20 -8.44 46.27 -11.40
C GLY A 20 -7.92 46.86 -10.09
N ASP A 21 -8.46 48.01 -9.70
CA ASP A 21 -8.14 48.70 -8.43
C ASP A 21 -9.25 48.54 -7.38
N GLY A 22 -10.29 47.77 -7.70
CA GLY A 22 -11.40 47.47 -6.80
C GLY A 22 -12.48 48.53 -6.75
N THR A 23 -12.43 49.55 -7.61
CA THR A 23 -13.51 50.55 -7.78
C THR A 23 -14.61 50.03 -8.70
N LYS A 24 -15.78 50.70 -8.73
CA LYS A 24 -16.84 50.38 -9.72
C LYS A 24 -16.35 50.43 -11.17
N ALA A 25 -15.44 51.35 -11.47
CA ALA A 25 -14.93 51.58 -12.83
C ALA A 25 -13.87 50.56 -13.24
N LYS A 26 -13.10 50.04 -12.27
CA LYS A 26 -12.05 49.03 -12.48
C LYS A 26 -12.13 47.96 -11.40
N PRO A 27 -13.21 47.15 -11.38
CA PRO A 27 -13.37 46.09 -10.39
C PRO A 27 -12.27 45.04 -10.54
N TYR A 28 -11.99 44.31 -9.45
CA TYR A 28 -11.11 43.15 -9.51
C TYR A 28 -11.72 42.04 -10.37
N ALA A 29 -10.89 41.39 -11.18
CA ALA A 29 -11.33 40.28 -12.03
C ALA A 29 -11.57 38.97 -11.24
N SER A 30 -10.95 38.85 -10.05
CA SER A 30 -11.04 37.70 -9.17
C SER A 30 -11.76 38.02 -7.86
N LEU A 31 -12.60 37.10 -7.40
CA LEU A 31 -13.23 37.20 -6.08
C LEU A 31 -12.21 37.05 -4.96
N ALA A 32 -11.20 36.17 -5.13
CA ALA A 32 -10.14 35.97 -4.15
C ALA A 32 -9.31 37.25 -3.97
N GLU A 33 -8.96 37.91 -5.07
CA GLU A 33 -8.23 39.18 -5.04
C GLU A 33 -9.04 40.27 -4.34
N ALA A 34 -10.33 40.40 -4.66
CA ALA A 34 -11.20 41.38 -4.03
C ALA A 34 -11.31 41.18 -2.52
N ILE A 35 -11.43 39.93 -2.05
CA ILE A 35 -11.46 39.60 -0.62
C ILE A 35 -10.13 39.94 0.06
N GLU A 36 -9.00 39.62 -0.57
CA GLU A 36 -7.68 39.93 -0.02
C GLU A 36 -7.46 41.45 0.09
N LYS A 37 -7.92 42.22 -0.89
CA LYS A 37 -7.74 43.67 -0.96
C LYS A 37 -8.87 44.48 -0.30
N ALA A 38 -9.87 43.81 0.28
CA ALA A 38 -11.01 44.48 0.92
C ALA A 38 -10.60 45.38 2.09
N ASN A 39 -9.57 44.99 2.86
CA ASN A 39 -9.00 45.80 3.96
C ASN A 39 -10.07 46.35 4.94
N GLY A 40 -11.05 45.51 5.31
CA GLY A 40 -12.16 45.88 6.21
C GLY A 40 -13.37 46.49 5.52
N LYS A 41 -13.30 46.78 4.20
CA LYS A 41 -14.47 47.10 3.38
C LYS A 41 -15.26 45.84 3.05
N ARG A 42 -16.49 46.03 2.58
CA ARG A 42 -17.34 44.96 2.06
C ARG A 42 -16.98 44.65 0.62
N VAL A 43 -17.15 43.41 0.18
CA VAL A 43 -16.92 42.98 -1.21
C VAL A 43 -18.26 42.87 -1.92
N LEU A 44 -18.40 43.56 -3.06
CA LEU A 44 -19.61 43.53 -3.88
C LEU A 44 -19.29 42.86 -5.22
N ALA A 45 -19.95 41.74 -5.48
CA ALA A 45 -19.67 40.91 -6.63
C ALA A 45 -20.74 41.06 -7.71
N CYS A 46 -20.29 41.21 -8.96
CA CYS A 46 -21.17 41.24 -10.12
C CYS A 46 -21.87 39.89 -10.30
N SER A 47 -23.12 39.88 -10.73
CA SER A 47 -23.89 38.68 -11.06
C SER A 47 -23.67 38.18 -12.49
N ILE A 48 -22.91 38.92 -13.31
CA ILE A 48 -22.63 38.58 -14.70
C ILE A 48 -21.30 37.86 -14.79
N GLY A 49 -21.32 36.65 -15.37
CA GLY A 49 -20.18 35.75 -15.42
C GLY A 49 -19.99 34.93 -14.13
N ALA A 50 -19.11 33.94 -14.21
CA ALA A 50 -18.73 33.10 -13.07
C ALA A 50 -17.28 33.39 -12.67
N PHE A 51 -17.04 33.58 -11.38
CA PHE A 51 -15.70 33.69 -10.84
C PHE A 51 -15.09 32.29 -10.78
N SER A 52 -14.05 32.04 -11.58
CA SER A 52 -13.33 30.77 -11.55
C SER A 52 -12.25 30.75 -10.47
N GLY A 53 -12.06 29.59 -9.86
CA GLY A 53 -11.01 29.30 -8.89
C GLY A 53 -11.54 29.23 -7.46
N SER A 54 -10.89 28.40 -6.65
CA SER A 54 -11.26 28.20 -5.24
C SER A 54 -10.91 29.42 -4.39
N VAL A 55 -11.80 29.82 -3.49
CA VAL A 55 -11.64 31.02 -2.66
C VAL A 55 -11.42 30.64 -1.20
N THR A 56 -10.47 31.30 -0.54
CA THR A 56 -10.25 31.17 0.91
C THR A 56 -10.42 32.51 1.61
N ILE A 57 -11.42 32.61 2.47
CA ILE A 57 -11.63 33.75 3.37
C ILE A 57 -10.82 33.49 4.64
N ARG A 58 -9.87 34.38 4.92
CA ARG A 58 -8.94 34.27 6.07
C ARG A 58 -9.24 35.24 7.20
N THR A 59 -10.02 36.28 6.92
CA THR A 59 -10.39 37.34 7.85
C THR A 59 -11.87 37.66 7.70
N ALA A 60 -12.49 38.18 8.77
CA ALA A 60 -13.90 38.57 8.75
C ALA A 60 -14.17 39.59 7.62
N VAL A 61 -15.10 39.25 6.72
CA VAL A 61 -15.51 40.10 5.60
C VAL A 61 -16.97 39.82 5.25
N GLU A 62 -17.69 40.86 4.83
CA GLU A 62 -19.02 40.72 4.23
C GLU A 62 -18.89 40.71 2.71
N VAL A 63 -19.29 39.61 2.08
CA VAL A 63 -19.26 39.40 0.63
C VAL A 63 -20.70 39.30 0.12
N ILE A 64 -21.09 40.22 -0.75
CA ILE A 64 -22.46 40.34 -1.25
C ILE A 64 -22.46 40.23 -2.77
N GLY A 65 -23.15 39.23 -3.29
CA GLY A 65 -23.38 39.04 -4.72
C GLY A 65 -24.73 39.60 -5.19
N GLY A 66 -25.02 39.39 -6.47
CA GLY A 66 -26.30 39.81 -7.06
C GLY A 66 -26.32 41.26 -7.56
N PHE A 67 -25.16 41.86 -7.83
CA PHE A 67 -25.06 43.21 -8.40
C PHE A 67 -24.98 43.17 -9.93
N ASP A 68 -25.78 43.99 -10.60
CA ASP A 68 -25.62 44.23 -12.03
C ASP A 68 -24.55 45.31 -12.27
N CYS A 69 -23.33 44.88 -12.62
CA CYS A 69 -22.21 45.77 -12.88
C CYS A 69 -22.34 46.55 -14.21
N ASN A 70 -23.26 46.18 -15.10
CA ASN A 70 -23.57 46.95 -16.31
C ASN A 70 -24.66 48.01 -16.05
N ALA A 71 -25.45 47.84 -14.99
CA ALA A 71 -26.51 48.77 -14.58
C ALA A 71 -26.14 49.54 -13.29
N GLY A 72 -24.93 50.11 -13.26
CA GLY A 72 -24.50 51.00 -12.18
C GLY A 72 -24.32 50.31 -10.82
N TRP A 73 -24.09 48.99 -10.80
CA TRP A 73 -23.99 48.18 -9.59
C TRP A 73 -25.29 48.21 -8.77
N THR A 74 -26.41 47.98 -9.45
CA THR A 74 -27.72 47.84 -8.80
C THR A 74 -27.86 46.43 -8.23
N TRP A 75 -28.22 46.34 -6.95
CA TRP A 75 -28.42 45.06 -6.27
C TRP A 75 -29.84 44.51 -6.52
N SER A 76 -29.95 43.20 -6.77
CA SER A 76 -31.24 42.49 -6.86
C SER A 76 -31.32 41.31 -5.89
N ALA A 77 -32.50 41.10 -5.31
CA ALA A 77 -32.80 39.94 -4.47
C ALA A 77 -32.90 38.63 -5.25
N GLU A 78 -33.18 38.72 -6.55
CA GLU A 78 -33.40 37.59 -7.45
C GLU A 78 -32.11 37.18 -8.18
N ALA A 79 -31.06 37.99 -8.09
CA ALA A 79 -29.77 37.74 -8.71
C ALA A 79 -28.77 37.14 -7.71
N GLN A 80 -27.94 36.22 -8.20
CA GLN A 80 -26.81 35.65 -7.48
C GLN A 80 -25.53 35.80 -8.30
N SER A 81 -24.41 36.02 -7.62
CA SER A 81 -23.08 35.88 -8.21
C SER A 81 -22.62 34.43 -8.16
N THR A 82 -21.93 33.95 -9.20
CA THR A 82 -21.51 32.54 -9.27
C THR A 82 -20.02 32.39 -8.99
N LEU A 83 -19.66 31.48 -8.08
CA LEU A 83 -18.29 31.02 -7.83
C LEU A 83 -18.16 29.58 -8.31
N GLU A 84 -17.20 29.30 -9.19
CA GLU A 84 -16.87 27.98 -9.70
C GLU A 84 -15.49 27.57 -9.17
N GLY A 85 -15.48 26.68 -8.18
CA GLY A 85 -14.27 26.17 -7.54
C GLY A 85 -13.47 25.21 -8.41
N ASP A 86 -12.19 25.03 -8.07
CA ASP A 86 -11.32 24.06 -8.74
C ASP A 86 -11.68 22.62 -8.34
N ALA A 87 -11.35 21.66 -9.20
CA ALA A 87 -11.45 20.24 -8.85
C ALA A 87 -10.53 19.88 -7.66
N ASN A 88 -10.95 18.89 -6.88
CA ASN A 88 -10.22 18.34 -5.73
C ASN A 88 -9.91 19.36 -4.62
N LYS A 89 -10.64 20.48 -4.58
CA LYS A 89 -10.56 21.51 -3.53
C LYS A 89 -11.96 21.99 -3.15
N PRO A 90 -12.19 22.44 -1.90
CA PRO A 90 -13.42 23.15 -1.58
C PRO A 90 -13.54 24.43 -2.41
N ALA A 91 -14.70 24.67 -3.00
CA ALA A 91 -14.92 25.89 -3.80
C ALA A 91 -14.80 27.16 -2.96
N LEU A 92 -15.33 27.12 -1.73
CA LEU A 92 -15.16 28.19 -0.74
C LEU A 92 -14.67 27.61 0.59
N THR A 93 -13.62 28.21 1.16
CA THR A 93 -13.09 27.86 2.49
C THR A 93 -13.10 29.07 3.41
N LEU A 94 -13.65 28.95 4.61
CA LEU A 94 -13.55 29.95 5.69
C LEU A 94 -12.63 29.38 6.77
N THR A 95 -11.48 30.00 7.00
CA THR A 95 -10.53 29.56 8.04
C THR A 95 -10.85 30.20 9.39
N LYS A 96 -10.18 29.75 10.46
CA LYS A 96 -10.34 30.29 11.82
C LYS A 96 -10.37 31.82 11.96
N GLY A 97 -9.61 32.56 11.13
CA GLY A 97 -9.57 34.02 11.18
C GLY A 97 -10.80 34.71 10.58
N ALA A 98 -11.66 33.96 9.87
CA ALA A 98 -12.86 34.44 9.20
C ALA A 98 -14.10 34.55 10.11
N SER A 99 -13.94 34.40 11.44
CA SER A 99 -15.08 34.51 12.37
C SER A 99 -15.80 35.84 12.21
N GLY A 100 -17.12 35.79 12.03
CA GLY A 100 -17.98 36.93 11.68
C GLY A 100 -18.15 37.15 10.17
N ALA A 101 -17.57 36.31 9.31
CA ALA A 101 -17.76 36.40 7.86
C ALA A 101 -19.22 36.21 7.46
N LYS A 102 -19.63 36.97 6.45
CA LYS A 102 -20.99 36.94 5.89
C LYS A 102 -20.94 36.75 4.39
N LEU A 103 -21.70 35.78 3.88
CA LEU A 103 -21.87 35.55 2.45
C LEU A 103 -23.34 35.71 2.08
N ARG A 104 -23.63 36.53 1.07
CA ARG A 104 -25.01 36.78 0.67
C ARG A 104 -25.20 36.77 -0.85
N SER A 105 -26.29 36.18 -1.33
CA SER A 105 -26.67 36.20 -2.75
C SER A 105 -25.60 35.58 -3.67
N PHE A 106 -25.18 34.35 -3.37
CA PHE A 106 -24.17 33.61 -4.14
C PHE A 106 -24.64 32.23 -4.54
N LYS A 107 -24.19 31.77 -5.71
CA LYS A 107 -24.20 30.36 -6.10
C LYS A 107 -22.76 29.85 -6.06
N VAL A 108 -22.46 28.94 -5.15
CA VAL A 108 -21.14 28.30 -5.00
C VAL A 108 -21.21 26.92 -5.64
N VAL A 109 -20.41 26.69 -6.67
CA VAL A 109 -20.36 25.44 -7.43
C VAL A 109 -18.98 24.84 -7.26
N ALA A 110 -18.89 23.65 -6.66
CA ALA A 110 -17.68 22.86 -6.65
C ALA A 110 -17.64 21.96 -7.88
N ALA A 111 -16.48 21.90 -8.54
CA ALA A 111 -16.26 20.97 -9.63
C ALA A 111 -16.31 19.52 -9.13
N ASN A 112 -16.62 18.59 -10.04
CA ASN A 112 -16.45 17.17 -9.76
C ASN A 112 -14.99 16.89 -9.37
N ALA A 113 -14.80 15.93 -8.48
CA ALA A 113 -13.48 15.38 -8.25
C ALA A 113 -12.98 14.68 -9.53
N THR A 114 -11.66 14.72 -9.73
CA THR A 114 -11.01 14.11 -10.90
C THR A 114 -9.91 13.14 -10.51
N GLU A 115 -9.48 13.16 -9.26
CA GLU A 115 -8.48 12.25 -8.71
C GLU A 115 -9.17 11.12 -7.93
N PRO A 116 -8.62 9.90 -7.94
CA PRO A 116 -9.14 8.82 -7.11
C PRO A 116 -9.25 9.21 -5.65
N SER A 117 -10.32 8.79 -4.97
CA SER A 117 -10.65 9.22 -3.61
C SER A 117 -10.92 10.74 -3.45
N GLY A 118 -10.90 11.50 -4.54
CA GLY A 118 -11.09 12.95 -4.54
C GLY A 118 -12.51 13.33 -4.16
N SER A 119 -12.65 14.38 -3.34
CA SER A 119 -13.94 14.90 -2.90
C SER A 119 -14.34 16.17 -3.66
N SER A 120 -15.64 16.35 -3.88
CA SER A 120 -16.23 17.61 -4.32
C SER A 120 -16.89 18.31 -3.13
N ILE A 121 -16.39 19.49 -2.76
CA ILE A 121 -16.83 20.20 -1.56
C ILE A 121 -17.26 21.62 -1.93
N GLY A 122 -18.53 21.95 -1.71
CA GLY A 122 -19.08 23.27 -1.96
C GLY A 122 -18.47 24.33 -1.05
N VAL A 123 -18.70 24.20 0.26
CA VAL A 123 -18.15 25.11 1.26
C VAL A 123 -17.56 24.35 2.44
N ALA A 124 -16.36 24.73 2.87
CA ALA A 124 -15.72 24.27 4.09
C ALA A 124 -15.56 25.43 5.09
N VAL A 125 -16.04 25.24 6.31
CA VAL A 125 -16.03 26.25 7.38
C VAL A 125 -15.32 25.67 8.60
N ASP A 126 -14.33 26.40 9.09
CA ASP A 126 -13.56 26.05 10.28
C ASP A 126 -14.42 26.22 11.56
N ASP A 127 -13.81 26.03 12.73
CA ASP A 127 -14.46 26.28 14.01
C ASP A 127 -14.67 27.76 14.31
N ILE A 128 -15.68 28.36 13.64
CA ILE A 128 -16.00 29.78 13.69
C ILE A 128 -17.51 30.07 13.64
N ASP A 129 -17.85 31.33 13.91
CA ASP A 129 -19.18 31.87 13.66
C ASP A 129 -19.24 32.50 12.26
N ALA A 130 -20.23 32.12 11.44
CA ALA A 130 -20.43 32.70 10.10
C ALA A 130 -21.92 32.73 9.70
N GLU A 131 -22.28 33.60 8.74
CA GLU A 131 -23.66 33.76 8.26
C GLU A 131 -23.75 33.65 6.74
N PHE A 132 -24.58 32.73 6.24
CA PHE A 132 -24.93 32.62 4.82
C PHE A 132 -26.39 32.98 4.61
N ALA A 133 -26.65 33.85 3.63
CA ALA A 133 -28.00 34.32 3.29
C ALA A 133 -28.26 34.29 1.77
N ARG A 134 -29.27 33.55 1.30
CA ARG A 134 -29.56 33.39 -0.15
C ARG A 134 -28.38 32.80 -0.90
N VAL A 135 -27.88 31.70 -0.38
CA VAL A 135 -26.73 31.00 -0.94
C VAL A 135 -27.17 29.65 -1.47
N ASP A 136 -26.88 29.39 -2.74
CA ASP A 136 -27.02 28.07 -3.33
C ASP A 136 -25.66 27.40 -3.35
N VAL A 137 -25.56 26.20 -2.80
CA VAL A 137 -24.33 25.42 -2.79
C VAL A 137 -24.54 24.15 -3.58
N VAL A 138 -23.71 23.94 -4.59
CA VAL A 138 -23.74 22.77 -5.47
C VAL A 138 -22.39 22.07 -5.36
N ALA A 139 -22.38 20.88 -4.77
CA ALA A 139 -21.25 19.98 -4.84
C ALA A 139 -21.41 19.03 -6.03
N GLY A 140 -20.33 18.83 -6.78
CA GLY A 140 -20.25 17.83 -7.84
C GLY A 140 -20.08 16.41 -7.29
N ASP A 141 -19.74 15.48 -8.16
CA ASP A 141 -19.50 14.07 -7.79
C ASP A 141 -18.11 13.89 -7.14
N GLY A 142 -18.05 13.03 -6.12
CA GLY A 142 -16.80 12.47 -5.61
C GLY A 142 -16.35 11.31 -6.51
N MET A 143 -15.06 10.95 -6.41
CA MET A 143 -14.48 9.84 -7.19
C MET A 143 -14.34 8.58 -6.34
N ASP A 144 -14.50 7.42 -6.97
CA ASP A 144 -14.24 6.13 -6.32
C ASP A 144 -12.79 6.07 -5.78
N GLY A 145 -12.63 5.33 -4.68
CA GLY A 145 -11.32 5.03 -4.11
C GLY A 145 -10.54 4.06 -5.00
N GLU A 146 -9.21 4.15 -4.95
CA GLU A 146 -8.34 3.20 -5.64
C GLU A 146 -8.48 1.80 -5.04
N ASN A 147 -8.55 0.79 -5.90
CA ASN A 147 -8.45 -0.60 -5.45
C ASN A 147 -7.04 -0.88 -4.92
N GLY A 148 -6.98 -1.79 -3.95
CA GLY A 148 -5.72 -2.34 -3.50
C GLY A 148 -5.05 -3.19 -4.58
N GLU A 149 -3.74 -3.31 -4.46
CA GLU A 149 -2.89 -4.04 -5.40
C GLU A 149 -2.72 -5.49 -4.94
N THR A 150 -2.76 -6.40 -5.91
CA THR A 150 -2.39 -7.80 -5.72
C THR A 150 -0.92 -7.97 -6.08
N PRO A 151 -0.05 -8.40 -5.15
CA PRO A 151 1.37 -8.55 -5.41
C PRO A 151 1.64 -9.78 -6.31
N ALA A 152 2.84 -9.82 -6.88
CA ALA A 152 3.32 -11.00 -7.60
C ALA A 152 3.46 -12.21 -6.66
N ALA A 153 3.43 -13.41 -7.26
CA ALA A 153 3.68 -14.66 -6.54
C ALA A 153 5.05 -14.66 -5.86
N ALA A 154 5.11 -15.32 -4.70
CA ALA A 154 6.36 -15.51 -3.98
C ALA A 154 7.29 -16.48 -4.73
N ALA A 155 8.59 -16.36 -4.49
CA ALA A 155 9.58 -17.22 -5.13
C ALA A 155 9.56 -18.65 -4.55
N ASP A 156 9.70 -19.63 -5.44
CA ASP A 156 9.89 -21.02 -5.05
C ASP A 156 11.28 -21.25 -4.42
N GLY A 157 11.35 -22.28 -3.59
CA GLY A 157 12.59 -22.78 -3.00
C GLY A 157 13.51 -23.36 -4.08
N ALA A 158 14.79 -23.02 -4.03
CA ALA A 158 15.79 -23.60 -4.89
C ALA A 158 15.94 -25.09 -4.58
N SER A 159 15.94 -25.91 -5.64
CA SER A 159 16.28 -27.33 -5.50
C SER A 159 17.78 -27.49 -5.24
N ALA A 160 18.14 -28.54 -4.51
CA ALA A 160 19.54 -28.87 -4.26
C ALA A 160 20.22 -29.31 -5.58
N PRO A 161 21.45 -28.87 -5.87
CA PRO A 161 22.20 -29.36 -7.03
C PRO A 161 22.47 -30.87 -6.96
N ASN A 162 22.44 -31.56 -8.11
CA ASN A 162 22.84 -32.96 -8.22
C ASN A 162 24.38 -33.12 -8.26
N ASP A 163 25.07 -32.50 -7.31
CA ASP A 163 26.53 -32.57 -7.18
C ASP A 163 26.90 -33.23 -5.85
N VAL A 164 27.32 -34.49 -5.92
CA VAL A 164 27.60 -35.38 -4.79
C VAL A 164 28.77 -36.30 -5.10
N SER A 165 29.54 -36.70 -4.08
CA SER A 165 30.58 -37.72 -4.24
C SER A 165 29.99 -39.14 -4.26
N ASN A 166 30.25 -39.88 -5.34
CA ASN A 166 29.95 -41.31 -5.45
C ASN A 166 30.87 -42.15 -4.55
N ALA A 167 30.55 -43.43 -4.37
CA ALA A 167 31.48 -44.38 -3.77
C ALA A 167 32.76 -44.52 -4.61
N CYS A 168 33.89 -44.88 -3.97
CA CYS A 168 35.17 -45.16 -4.65
C CYS A 168 35.81 -43.98 -5.39
N VAL A 169 35.58 -42.74 -4.93
CA VAL A 169 36.23 -41.54 -5.49
C VAL A 169 37.37 -41.05 -4.59
N GLY A 170 38.26 -40.21 -5.14
CA GLY A 170 39.37 -39.63 -4.39
C GLY A 170 38.97 -38.49 -3.44
N THR A 171 37.93 -37.72 -3.78
CA THR A 171 37.47 -36.57 -3.00
C THR A 171 36.04 -36.78 -2.53
N VAL A 172 35.82 -36.80 -1.22
CA VAL A 172 34.50 -36.98 -0.60
C VAL A 172 33.92 -35.64 -0.18
N TYR A 173 32.70 -35.35 -0.64
CA TYR A 173 31.95 -34.15 -0.28
C TYR A 173 30.45 -34.44 -0.28
N GLY A 174 29.73 -33.74 0.59
CA GLY A 174 28.28 -33.84 0.72
C GLY A 174 27.56 -33.05 -0.37
N GLY A 175 26.33 -33.43 -0.68
CA GLY A 175 25.51 -32.64 -1.58
C GLY A 175 25.27 -31.23 -1.06
N LEU A 176 25.50 -30.23 -1.91
CA LEU A 176 25.20 -28.84 -1.57
C LEU A 176 23.69 -28.63 -1.43
N PRO A 177 23.25 -27.76 -0.51
CA PRO A 177 21.83 -27.49 -0.32
C PRO A 177 21.29 -26.55 -1.41
N GLY A 178 19.98 -26.58 -1.60
CA GLY A 178 19.28 -25.46 -2.21
C GLY A 178 19.30 -24.25 -1.26
N VAL A 179 19.37 -23.04 -1.81
CA VAL A 179 19.32 -21.78 -1.04
C VAL A 179 18.40 -20.79 -1.75
N THR A 180 17.45 -20.23 -1.00
CA THR A 180 16.56 -19.16 -1.47
C THR A 180 16.57 -17.99 -0.48
N THR A 181 16.70 -16.77 -1.02
CA THR A 181 16.57 -15.54 -0.24
C THR A 181 15.15 -14.98 -0.39
N CYS A 182 14.44 -14.88 0.73
CA CYS A 182 13.12 -14.27 0.84
C CYS A 182 13.21 -12.90 1.53
N GLU A 183 12.14 -12.12 1.47
CA GLU A 183 12.07 -10.80 2.13
C GLU A 183 12.21 -10.89 3.66
N ASP A 184 11.74 -11.99 4.25
CA ASP A 184 11.83 -12.29 5.68
C ASP A 184 13.10 -13.06 6.08
N GLY A 185 14.01 -13.32 5.13
CA GLY A 185 15.32 -13.94 5.34
C GLY A 185 15.63 -15.13 4.42
N GLU A 186 16.78 -15.74 4.64
CA GLU A 186 17.21 -16.92 3.87
C GLU A 186 16.54 -18.21 4.39
N THR A 187 16.28 -19.13 3.47
CA THR A 187 16.01 -20.54 3.75
C THR A 187 16.95 -21.41 2.92
N SER A 188 17.47 -22.47 3.55
CA SER A 188 18.39 -23.41 2.92
C SER A 188 18.06 -24.83 3.32
N GLY A 189 18.26 -25.77 2.41
CA GLY A 189 18.29 -27.18 2.78
C GLY A 189 19.53 -27.53 3.62
N GLY A 190 19.58 -28.76 4.11
CA GLY A 190 20.75 -29.29 4.77
C GLY A 190 21.80 -29.79 3.77
N VAL A 191 23.07 -29.54 4.05
CA VAL A 191 24.18 -30.19 3.35
C VAL A 191 24.10 -31.71 3.56
N GLY A 192 24.32 -32.49 2.51
CA GLY A 192 24.40 -33.94 2.60
C GLY A 192 25.57 -34.42 3.46
N GLY A 193 25.41 -35.54 4.15
CA GLY A 193 26.45 -36.15 4.96
C GLY A 193 27.58 -36.70 4.09
N LEU A 194 28.83 -36.54 4.54
CA LEU A 194 29.97 -37.14 3.86
C LEU A 194 29.88 -38.66 3.89
N GLY A 195 30.27 -39.30 2.80
CA GLY A 195 30.55 -40.73 2.80
C GLY A 195 31.70 -41.05 3.76
N GLY A 196 31.66 -42.21 4.37
CA GLY A 196 32.71 -42.65 5.28
C GLY A 196 34.04 -42.85 4.54
N LYS A 197 35.16 -42.63 5.23
CA LYS A 197 36.50 -42.91 4.71
C LYS A 197 37.17 -43.99 5.56
N PRO A 198 37.81 -45.01 4.96
CA PRO A 198 38.33 -46.18 5.69
C PRO A 198 39.26 -45.84 6.88
N ASP A 199 39.95 -44.70 6.81
CA ASP A 199 40.95 -44.22 7.75
C ASP A 199 40.44 -43.17 8.75
N THR A 200 39.13 -42.86 8.75
CA THR A 200 38.53 -41.85 9.64
C THR A 200 37.24 -42.37 10.29
N GLU A 201 37.04 -42.11 11.58
CA GLU A 201 35.77 -42.37 12.30
C GLU A 201 35.22 -43.79 12.05
N ASP A 202 36.08 -44.81 12.09
CA ASP A 202 35.74 -46.22 11.80
C ASP A 202 35.04 -46.45 10.45
N GLY A 203 35.30 -45.58 9.47
CA GLY A 203 34.64 -45.61 8.18
C GLY A 203 33.20 -45.13 8.19
N ASN A 204 32.71 -44.52 9.27
CA ASN A 204 31.31 -44.12 9.40
C ASN A 204 30.91 -43.04 8.39
N GLY A 205 29.75 -43.23 7.77
CA GLY A 205 29.10 -42.15 7.03
C GLY A 205 28.58 -41.09 7.99
N GLN A 206 28.65 -39.82 7.58
CA GLN A 206 28.23 -38.70 8.42
C GLN A 206 26.74 -38.42 8.30
N LYS A 207 26.15 -37.86 9.37
CA LYS A 207 24.78 -37.32 9.35
C LYS A 207 24.71 -36.13 8.39
N GLY A 208 23.62 -36.03 7.65
CA GLY A 208 23.29 -34.80 6.93
C GLY A 208 23.02 -33.63 7.89
N GLN A 209 23.23 -32.42 7.42
CA GLN A 209 22.85 -31.22 8.17
C GLN A 209 21.35 -31.00 8.11
N ASP A 210 20.84 -30.24 9.08
CA ASP A 210 19.43 -29.85 9.12
C ASP A 210 19.21 -28.66 8.18
N GLY A 211 18.03 -28.56 7.59
CA GLY A 211 17.62 -27.39 6.82
C GLY A 211 17.21 -26.22 7.71
N THR A 212 17.32 -25.01 7.17
CA THR A 212 17.12 -23.73 7.87
C THR A 212 15.97 -22.92 7.23
N PRO A 213 15.32 -22.03 8.01
CA PRO A 213 15.48 -21.82 9.46
C PRO A 213 14.93 -22.98 10.30
N ILE A 214 15.59 -23.33 11.41
CA ILE A 214 15.09 -24.37 12.32
C ILE A 214 13.86 -23.82 13.08
N PRO A 215 12.70 -24.49 13.03
CA PRO A 215 11.52 -24.08 13.79
C PRO A 215 11.82 -24.03 15.31
N ALA A 216 11.27 -23.03 16.00
CA ALA A 216 11.48 -22.86 17.46
C ALA A 216 11.03 -24.09 18.26
N GLU A 217 9.94 -24.72 17.82
CA GLU A 217 9.51 -26.04 18.26
C GLU A 217 9.46 -26.96 17.04
N ASN A 218 10.13 -28.11 17.11
CA ASN A 218 10.18 -29.07 16.01
C ASN A 218 9.85 -30.50 16.45
N PRO A 219 8.65 -30.75 17.03
CA PRO A 219 8.25 -32.06 17.52
C PRO A 219 8.17 -33.11 16.39
N ASP A 220 7.84 -32.69 15.17
CA ASP A 220 7.74 -33.57 14.00
C ASP A 220 9.11 -33.85 13.35
N GLY A 221 10.13 -33.07 13.72
CA GLY A 221 11.50 -33.19 13.20
C GLY A 221 11.63 -32.75 11.75
N ASN A 222 10.85 -31.78 11.30
CA ASN A 222 10.95 -31.21 9.95
C ASN A 222 12.37 -30.69 9.70
N GLY A 223 12.84 -30.89 8.47
CA GLY A 223 14.17 -30.47 8.00
C GLY A 223 15.35 -31.14 8.71
N LEU A 224 15.15 -32.14 9.58
CA LEU A 224 16.27 -32.85 10.20
C LEU A 224 17.06 -33.66 9.16
N GLY A 225 18.38 -33.54 9.21
CA GLY A 225 19.29 -34.28 8.36
C GLY A 225 19.28 -35.78 8.66
N GLY A 226 19.43 -36.58 7.62
CA GLY A 226 19.39 -38.03 7.67
C GLY A 226 20.61 -38.61 8.37
N ALA A 227 20.39 -39.72 9.09
CA ALA A 227 21.46 -40.45 9.77
C ALA A 227 22.46 -41.03 8.76
N GLY A 228 23.75 -40.88 9.04
CA GLY A 228 24.81 -41.60 8.34
C GLY A 228 24.85 -43.07 8.72
N GLN A 229 25.54 -43.89 7.94
CA GLN A 229 25.69 -45.31 8.21
C GLN A 229 26.86 -45.58 9.17
N PHE A 230 26.56 -46.14 10.35
CA PHE A 230 27.54 -46.41 11.40
C PHE A 230 28.01 -47.88 11.44
N VAL A 231 27.15 -48.82 11.07
CA VAL A 231 27.48 -50.25 10.99
C VAL A 231 27.08 -50.80 9.63
N SER A 232 27.81 -51.79 9.12
CA SER A 232 27.61 -52.36 7.79
C SER A 232 26.23 -53.02 7.59
N GLN A 233 25.50 -53.29 8.67
CA GLN A 233 24.15 -53.87 8.68
C GLN A 233 23.03 -52.81 8.76
N SER A 234 23.38 -51.53 8.96
CA SER A 234 22.45 -50.39 8.95
C SER A 234 22.52 -49.66 7.61
N ASN A 235 21.46 -48.95 7.24
CA ASN A 235 21.48 -48.07 6.06
C ASN A 235 21.61 -46.61 6.52
N CYS A 236 22.23 -45.77 5.69
CA CYS A 236 22.05 -44.33 5.82
C CYS A 236 20.58 -43.96 5.55
N ALA A 237 20.11 -42.86 6.13
CA ALA A 237 18.73 -42.39 6.00
C ALA A 237 18.68 -41.11 5.15
N ARG A 238 17.55 -40.91 4.47
CA ARG A 238 17.22 -39.60 3.87
C ARG A 238 17.02 -38.56 4.97
N GLY A 239 17.27 -37.29 4.63
CA GLY A 239 16.79 -36.17 5.45
C GLY A 239 15.25 -36.09 5.41
N LYS A 240 14.70 -35.44 6.42
CA LYS A 240 13.26 -35.14 6.52
C LYS A 240 12.91 -33.91 5.70
N ASP A 241 11.68 -33.88 5.22
CA ASP A 241 11.15 -32.75 4.46
C ASP A 241 11.03 -31.51 5.37
N GLY A 242 11.16 -30.33 4.78
CA GLY A 242 11.04 -29.06 5.51
C GLY A 242 9.59 -28.74 5.88
N ALA A 243 9.42 -27.88 6.88
CA ALA A 243 8.11 -27.37 7.29
C ALA A 243 7.57 -26.29 6.33
N LEU A 244 6.25 -26.22 6.21
CA LEU A 244 5.56 -25.12 5.52
C LEU A 244 5.75 -23.81 6.29
N GLY A 245 5.77 -22.70 5.55
CA GLY A 245 5.64 -21.37 6.13
C GLY A 245 4.22 -21.10 6.67
N THR A 246 4.07 -20.06 7.46
CA THR A 246 2.77 -19.62 7.97
C THR A 246 2.05 -18.74 6.95
N HIS A 247 0.72 -18.81 6.95
CA HIS A 247 -0.12 -17.88 6.20
C HIS A 247 0.02 -16.45 6.74
N GLY A 248 -0.19 -15.48 5.87
CA GLY A 248 -0.39 -14.09 6.27
C GLY A 248 -1.83 -13.84 6.72
N GLU A 249 -2.02 -12.82 7.54
CA GLU A 249 -3.34 -12.38 7.98
C GLU A 249 -3.94 -11.33 7.01
N PRO A 250 -5.26 -11.32 6.82
CA PRO A 250 -5.94 -10.29 6.02
C PRO A 250 -5.79 -8.90 6.64
N GLY A 251 -5.89 -7.87 5.80
CA GLY A 251 -5.89 -6.49 6.27
C GLY A 251 -7.22 -6.10 6.91
N ASP A 252 -7.16 -5.21 7.91
CA ASP A 252 -8.37 -4.65 8.53
C ASP A 252 -9.09 -3.69 7.56
N PRO A 253 -10.43 -3.61 7.60
CA PRO A 253 -11.16 -2.54 6.93
C PRO A 253 -10.82 -1.16 7.52
N GLY A 254 -10.86 -0.13 6.68
CA GLY A 254 -10.68 1.25 7.12
C GLY A 254 -11.94 1.77 7.80
N ILE A 255 -11.87 2.08 9.09
CA ILE A 255 -13.00 2.62 9.88
C ILE A 255 -12.71 4.00 10.48
N ASP A 256 -11.45 4.41 10.53
CA ASP A 256 -11.04 5.68 11.13
C ASP A 256 -11.19 6.80 10.11
N THR A 257 -12.13 7.71 10.35
CA THR A 257 -12.33 8.91 9.54
C THR A 257 -12.17 10.16 10.38
N ALA A 258 -11.45 11.16 9.88
CA ALA A 258 -11.40 12.49 10.44
C ALA A 258 -12.00 13.49 9.45
N LEU A 259 -12.56 14.58 9.95
CA LEU A 259 -13.07 15.67 9.11
C LEU A 259 -12.13 16.86 9.20
N THR A 260 -11.70 17.37 8.05
CA THR A 260 -10.83 18.54 7.93
C THR A 260 -11.44 19.56 6.96
N LEU A 261 -10.88 20.76 6.86
CA LEU A 261 -11.30 21.74 5.85
C LEU A 261 -11.10 21.25 4.41
N ALA A 262 -10.16 20.32 4.18
CA ALA A 262 -9.96 19.71 2.88
C ALA A 262 -10.98 18.59 2.57
N GLY A 263 -11.79 18.19 3.55
CA GLY A 263 -12.73 17.08 3.46
C GLY A 263 -12.47 15.97 4.48
N PRO A 264 -13.25 14.88 4.38
CA PRO A 264 -13.01 13.65 5.12
C PRO A 264 -11.65 13.06 4.73
N THR A 265 -10.92 12.57 5.72
CA THR A 265 -9.67 11.82 5.55
C THR A 265 -9.75 10.51 6.31
N GLY A 266 -8.90 9.55 5.95
CA GLY A 266 -8.95 8.20 6.52
C GLY A 266 -9.96 7.30 5.80
N GLY A 267 -10.32 6.18 6.42
CA GLY A 267 -11.17 5.15 5.81
C GLY A 267 -10.44 4.20 4.86
N ASP A 268 -9.13 4.36 4.68
CA ASP A 268 -8.30 3.43 3.90
C ASP A 268 -8.22 2.06 4.59
N GLY A 269 -8.39 1.00 3.81
CA GLY A 269 -8.12 -0.36 4.25
C GLY A 269 -6.64 -0.54 4.64
N LYS A 270 -6.39 -1.30 5.69
CA LYS A 270 -5.02 -1.71 6.02
C LYS A 270 -4.56 -2.82 5.09
N HIS A 271 -3.25 -2.93 4.96
CA HIS A 271 -2.62 -3.98 4.17
C HIS A 271 -2.71 -5.29 4.96
N GLY A 272 -2.77 -6.42 4.26
CA GLY A 272 -2.55 -7.71 4.90
C GLY A 272 -1.11 -7.83 5.42
N THR A 273 -0.83 -8.94 6.08
CA THR A 273 0.55 -9.32 6.45
C THR A 273 1.05 -10.42 5.52
N ALA A 274 2.35 -10.42 5.23
CA ALA A 274 2.94 -11.48 4.43
C ALA A 274 2.98 -12.79 5.22
N GLY A 275 2.88 -13.91 4.51
CA GLY A 275 3.24 -15.21 5.08
C GLY A 275 4.74 -15.29 5.37
N THR A 276 5.14 -16.28 6.17
CA THR A 276 6.55 -16.55 6.44
C THR A 276 7.11 -17.55 5.43
N ARG A 277 8.43 -17.54 5.21
CA ARG A 277 9.09 -18.57 4.41
C ARG A 277 9.01 -19.94 5.07
N GLY A 278 9.02 -20.98 4.24
CA GLY A 278 9.18 -22.35 4.69
C GLY A 278 10.60 -22.65 5.18
N GLN A 279 10.73 -23.76 5.89
CA GLN A 279 12.02 -24.35 6.24
C GLN A 279 12.53 -25.22 5.07
N GLY A 280 13.85 -25.26 4.84
CA GLY A 280 14.45 -26.22 3.93
C GLY A 280 14.46 -27.66 4.44
N GLY A 281 14.50 -28.63 3.54
CA GLY A 281 14.62 -30.05 3.88
C GLY A 281 16.01 -30.41 4.42
N GLY A 282 16.11 -31.48 5.20
CA GLY A 282 17.39 -31.98 5.70
C GLY A 282 18.22 -32.67 4.62
N GLY A 283 19.55 -32.62 4.74
CA GLY A 283 20.46 -33.38 3.87
C GLY A 283 20.40 -34.87 4.16
N GLY A 284 20.62 -35.73 3.16
CA GLY A 284 20.73 -37.18 3.36
C GLY A 284 21.99 -37.56 4.12
N GLY A 285 21.99 -38.69 4.83
CA GLY A 285 23.21 -39.23 5.45
C GLY A 285 24.13 -39.92 4.45
N GLY A 286 25.43 -39.95 4.74
CA GLY A 286 26.41 -40.67 3.93
C GLY A 286 26.47 -42.17 4.26
N ALA A 287 26.90 -42.97 3.28
CA ALA A 287 27.15 -44.39 3.44
C ALA A 287 28.53 -44.65 4.08
N LYS A 288 28.69 -45.81 4.70
CA LYS A 288 29.92 -46.25 5.36
C LYS A 288 30.97 -46.61 4.31
N ALA A 289 32.25 -46.42 4.64
CA ALA A 289 33.36 -47.01 3.91
C ALA A 289 33.35 -48.54 4.00
N GLY A 290 34.00 -49.19 3.06
CA GLY A 290 34.15 -50.65 3.09
C GLY A 290 34.84 -51.22 1.86
N GLN A 291 35.03 -52.54 1.88
CA GLN A 291 35.76 -53.26 0.85
C GLN A 291 34.88 -53.59 -0.35
N PHE A 292 34.52 -52.56 -1.13
CA PHE A 292 33.62 -52.69 -2.30
C PHE A 292 34.17 -52.05 -3.58
N CYS A 293 35.34 -51.38 -3.53
CA CYS A 293 35.93 -50.78 -4.73
C CYS A 293 36.70 -51.81 -5.54
N ALA A 294 36.46 -51.89 -6.84
CA ALA A 294 37.16 -52.83 -7.70
C ALA A 294 38.67 -52.55 -7.72
N ALA A 295 39.48 -53.56 -7.38
CA ALA A 295 40.95 -53.50 -7.38
C ALA A 295 41.57 -54.49 -8.38
N GLY A 296 40.76 -55.04 -9.28
CA GLY A 296 41.12 -56.11 -10.22
C GLY A 296 39.95 -57.07 -10.45
N VAL A 297 40.18 -58.11 -11.26
CA VAL A 297 39.14 -59.12 -11.54
C VAL A 297 38.86 -59.93 -10.28
N GLY A 298 37.71 -59.69 -9.65
CA GLY A 298 37.26 -60.42 -8.46
C GLY A 298 37.92 -59.97 -7.15
N THR A 299 38.69 -58.87 -7.15
CA THR A 299 39.31 -58.31 -5.94
C THR A 299 38.70 -56.96 -5.60
N PHE A 300 38.47 -56.76 -4.29
CA PHE A 300 37.91 -55.51 -3.75
C PHE A 300 38.93 -54.85 -2.82
N ALA A 301 39.03 -53.54 -2.90
CA ALA A 301 39.78 -52.68 -1.99
C ALA A 301 38.83 -51.82 -1.15
N ASP A 302 39.36 -51.32 -0.05
CA ASP A 302 38.66 -50.35 0.79
C ASP A 302 38.35 -49.08 0.02
N GLY A 303 37.12 -48.64 0.18
CA GLY A 303 36.49 -47.58 -0.56
C GLY A 303 35.82 -46.57 0.34
N VAL A 304 35.86 -45.32 -0.08
CA VAL A 304 34.98 -44.30 0.51
C VAL A 304 33.52 -44.62 0.18
N GLY A 305 32.64 -44.41 1.15
CA GLY A 305 31.19 -44.50 0.95
C GLY A 305 30.67 -43.38 0.04
N ALA A 306 29.49 -43.59 -0.54
CA ALA A 306 28.78 -42.52 -1.22
C ALA A 306 28.29 -41.46 -0.23
N SER A 307 28.27 -40.19 -0.61
CA SER A 307 27.71 -39.12 0.22
C SER A 307 26.20 -39.02 0.09
N GLY A 308 25.57 -38.37 1.07
CA GLY A 308 24.17 -37.98 1.00
C GLY A 308 23.94 -36.79 0.07
N GLY A 309 22.74 -36.71 -0.51
CA GLY A 309 22.30 -35.55 -1.29
C GLY A 309 21.92 -34.38 -0.39
N GLY A 310 22.01 -33.16 -0.93
CA GLY A 310 21.57 -31.95 -0.23
C GLY A 310 20.05 -31.84 -0.17
N GLY A 311 19.53 -31.15 0.84
CA GLY A 311 18.12 -30.79 0.94
C GLY A 311 17.77 -29.61 0.04
N GLY A 312 16.51 -29.51 -0.40
CA GLY A 312 15.99 -28.33 -1.07
C GLY A 312 15.64 -27.21 -0.08
N ALA A 313 15.67 -25.95 -0.55
CA ALA A 313 15.27 -24.80 0.27
C ALA A 313 13.74 -24.74 0.46
N GLY A 314 13.29 -24.02 1.49
CA GLY A 314 11.89 -23.65 1.64
C GLY A 314 11.46 -22.64 0.57
N GLY A 315 10.16 -22.56 0.28
CA GLY A 315 9.58 -21.50 -0.54
C GLY A 315 9.38 -20.20 0.25
N CYS A 316 9.35 -19.07 -0.44
CA CYS A 316 9.06 -17.78 0.21
C CYS A 316 7.58 -17.65 0.58
N GLY A 317 7.32 -16.92 1.67
CA GLY A 317 5.95 -16.64 2.11
C GLY A 317 5.16 -15.82 1.09
N GLY A 318 3.86 -16.09 1.02
CA GLY A 318 2.93 -15.33 0.15
C GLY A 318 2.92 -13.85 0.53
N LYS A 319 2.78 -12.95 -0.45
CA LYS A 319 2.81 -11.51 -0.22
C LYS A 319 1.41 -10.98 0.06
N ALA A 320 1.34 -9.93 0.88
CA ALA A 320 0.06 -9.31 1.22
C ALA A 320 -0.46 -8.39 0.11
N GLY A 321 -1.76 -8.48 -0.16
CA GLY A 321 -2.48 -7.44 -0.90
C GLY A 321 -2.52 -6.14 -0.11
N THR A 322 -2.52 -5.01 -0.82
CA THR A 322 -2.71 -3.70 -0.18
C THR A 322 -4.20 -3.43 0.06
N GLY A 323 -4.51 -2.57 1.03
CA GLY A 323 -5.90 -2.17 1.29
C GLY A 323 -6.42 -1.19 0.24
N GLY A 324 -7.71 -1.28 -0.08
CA GLY A 324 -8.38 -0.31 -0.94
C GLY A 324 -8.54 1.06 -0.25
N LYS A 325 -8.60 2.12 -1.04
CA LYS A 325 -8.73 3.50 -0.57
C LYS A 325 -10.19 3.89 -0.33
N ALA A 326 -10.41 4.86 0.55
CA ALA A 326 -11.75 5.41 0.77
C ALA A 326 -12.30 6.09 -0.51
N GLY A 327 -13.61 6.03 -0.70
CA GLY A 327 -14.29 6.79 -1.74
C GLY A 327 -14.36 8.28 -1.41
N GLY A 328 -14.24 9.12 -2.43
CA GLY A 328 -14.37 10.56 -2.31
C GLY A 328 -15.81 11.00 -2.02
N SER A 329 -15.97 12.11 -1.31
CA SER A 329 -17.29 12.58 -0.87
C SER A 329 -17.85 13.69 -1.76
N SER A 330 -19.18 13.76 -1.86
CA SER A 330 -19.88 14.95 -2.35
C SER A 330 -20.50 15.70 -1.17
N ILE A 331 -19.93 16.85 -0.82
CA ILE A 331 -20.29 17.59 0.40
C ILE A 331 -20.69 19.01 0.03
N GLY A 332 -21.95 19.37 0.25
CA GLY A 332 -22.40 20.74 0.05
C GLY A 332 -21.80 21.69 1.07
N LEU A 333 -22.07 21.45 2.36
CA LEU A 333 -21.55 22.25 3.47
C LEU A 333 -20.81 21.36 4.46
N LEU A 334 -19.54 21.68 4.70
CA LEU A 334 -18.70 21.11 5.74
C LEU A 334 -18.48 22.18 6.81
N SER A 335 -18.83 21.90 8.06
CA SER A 335 -18.57 22.80 9.19
C SER A 335 -17.87 22.03 10.32
N LEU A 336 -16.71 22.52 10.74
CA LEU A 336 -15.95 21.99 11.87
C LEU A 336 -16.34 22.67 13.21
N GLY A 337 -17.38 23.53 13.19
CA GLY A 337 -17.46 24.65 14.12
C GLY A 337 -18.73 24.88 14.92
N THR A 338 -18.64 25.90 15.79
CA THR A 338 -19.66 26.26 16.78
C THR A 338 -20.98 26.81 16.22
N LYS A 339 -20.95 27.71 15.22
CA LYS A 339 -22.21 28.32 14.71
C LYS A 339 -22.16 28.80 13.27
N LEU A 340 -22.78 28.03 12.38
CA LEU A 340 -23.09 28.45 11.02
C LEU A 340 -24.57 28.81 10.89
N VAL A 341 -24.89 30.08 10.63
CA VAL A 341 -26.26 30.55 10.43
C VAL A 341 -26.61 30.50 8.94
N LEU A 342 -27.66 29.76 8.60
CA LEU A 342 -28.15 29.60 7.23
C LEU A 342 -29.53 30.24 7.09
N THR A 343 -29.67 31.21 6.19
CA THR A 343 -30.95 31.87 5.87
C THR A 343 -31.21 31.76 4.38
N ASP A 344 -32.27 31.06 3.98
CA ASP A 344 -32.58 30.84 2.55
C ASP A 344 -31.39 30.22 1.80
N VAL A 345 -30.98 29.02 2.21
CA VAL A 345 -29.82 28.31 1.66
C VAL A 345 -30.28 27.01 1.04
N THR A 346 -29.94 26.80 -0.23
CA THR A 346 -30.18 25.54 -0.93
C THR A 346 -28.88 24.77 -1.05
N VAL A 347 -28.90 23.48 -0.72
CA VAL A 347 -27.75 22.60 -0.87
C VAL A 347 -28.11 21.45 -1.80
N SER A 348 -27.34 21.29 -2.87
CA SER A 348 -27.38 20.15 -3.78
C SER A 348 -26.04 19.43 -3.76
N VAL A 349 -26.07 18.11 -3.73
CA VAL A 349 -24.89 17.26 -3.75
C VAL A 349 -24.99 16.26 -4.90
N GLY A 350 -23.84 15.90 -5.44
CA GLY A 350 -23.67 14.80 -6.38
C GLY A 350 -23.57 13.44 -5.68
N LYS A 351 -23.05 12.47 -6.40
CA LYS A 351 -22.77 11.12 -5.90
C LYS A 351 -21.44 11.10 -5.15
N ALA A 352 -21.39 10.40 -4.04
CA ALA A 352 -20.12 10.00 -3.44
C ALA A 352 -19.52 8.83 -4.22
N GLY A 353 -18.20 8.68 -4.14
CA GLY A 353 -17.47 7.53 -4.66
C GLY A 353 -17.60 6.31 -3.75
N ASN A 354 -17.52 5.13 -4.34
CA ASN A 354 -17.38 3.86 -3.62
C ASN A 354 -15.96 3.75 -3.03
N GLY A 355 -15.83 3.03 -1.92
CA GLY A 355 -14.51 2.58 -1.47
C GLY A 355 -13.90 1.59 -2.46
N GLY A 356 -12.58 1.64 -2.60
CA GLY A 356 -11.83 0.66 -3.37
C GLY A 356 -11.87 -0.72 -2.71
N VAL A 357 -11.88 -1.76 -3.54
CA VAL A 357 -11.78 -3.15 -3.07
C VAL A 357 -10.34 -3.42 -2.63
N GLY A 358 -10.14 -4.17 -1.53
CA GLY A 358 -8.80 -4.61 -1.12
C GLY A 358 -8.17 -5.53 -2.16
N GLY A 359 -6.84 -5.48 -2.28
CA GLY A 359 -6.10 -6.40 -3.14
C GLY A 359 -6.04 -7.80 -2.53
N ASP A 360 -6.06 -8.82 -3.39
CA ASP A 360 -5.84 -10.20 -2.96
C ASP A 360 -4.38 -10.40 -2.50
N GLY A 361 -4.15 -11.35 -1.59
CA GLY A 361 -2.80 -11.82 -1.30
C GLY A 361 -2.29 -12.76 -2.40
N SER A 362 -0.97 -12.86 -2.54
CA SER A 362 -0.36 -13.85 -3.44
C SER A 362 -0.05 -15.16 -2.71
N PRO A 363 -0.11 -16.31 -3.41
CA PRO A 363 0.28 -17.59 -2.82
C PRO A 363 1.78 -17.59 -2.46
N GLY A 364 2.13 -18.39 -1.44
CA GLY A 364 3.52 -18.71 -1.14
C GLY A 364 4.16 -19.57 -2.24
N GLY A 365 5.49 -19.56 -2.28
CA GLY A 365 6.27 -20.40 -3.18
C GLY A 365 6.29 -21.86 -2.73
N PHE A 366 6.47 -22.77 -3.69
CA PHE A 366 6.70 -24.18 -3.41
C PHE A 366 8.09 -24.39 -2.81
N GLY A 367 8.28 -25.48 -2.04
CA GLY A 367 9.60 -25.90 -1.60
C GLY A 367 10.46 -26.47 -2.74
N GLY A 368 11.77 -26.36 -2.62
CA GLY A 368 12.73 -26.97 -3.54
C GLY A 368 12.87 -28.47 -3.32
N MET A 369 13.22 -29.20 -4.37
CA MET A 369 13.50 -30.64 -4.27
C MET A 369 14.91 -30.89 -3.70
N GLY A 370 15.05 -31.94 -2.88
CA GLY A 370 16.36 -32.45 -2.49
C GLY A 370 17.06 -33.20 -3.64
N ALA A 371 18.38 -33.32 -3.56
CA ALA A 371 19.18 -34.10 -4.50
C ALA A 371 19.29 -35.56 -4.09
N ASN A 372 19.54 -36.43 -5.07
CA ASN A 372 19.91 -37.82 -4.79
C ASN A 372 21.30 -37.90 -4.15
N GLY A 373 21.51 -38.93 -3.32
CA GLY A 373 22.85 -39.27 -2.82
C GLY A 373 23.75 -39.83 -3.91
N GLY A 374 25.05 -39.93 -3.60
CA GLY A 374 26.04 -40.53 -4.48
C GLY A 374 25.70 -41.98 -4.83
N THR A 375 26.16 -42.40 -5.99
CA THR A 375 25.95 -43.77 -6.48
C THR A 375 26.80 -44.78 -5.71
N ARG A 376 26.19 -45.94 -5.40
CA ARG A 376 26.86 -47.12 -4.84
C ARG A 376 27.59 -47.92 -5.93
N VAL A 377 28.50 -48.81 -5.54
CA VAL A 377 29.12 -49.78 -6.47
C VAL A 377 28.17 -50.95 -6.72
N ALA A 378 27.88 -51.28 -7.98
CA ALA A 378 26.87 -52.28 -8.37
C ALA A 378 27.36 -53.75 -8.40
N VAL A 379 28.60 -54.03 -7.99
CA VAL A 379 29.20 -55.37 -8.16
C VAL A 379 28.99 -56.22 -6.90
N SER A 380 27.93 -57.03 -6.93
CA SER A 380 27.59 -58.17 -6.06
C SER A 380 27.86 -58.00 -4.55
N GLY A 381 26.85 -57.54 -3.80
CA GLY A 381 26.75 -57.75 -2.35
C GLY A 381 26.92 -56.53 -1.45
N SER A 382 27.01 -55.32 -2.00
CA SER A 382 26.93 -54.09 -1.18
C SER A 382 25.49 -53.55 -1.22
N ILE A 383 24.81 -53.61 -0.08
CA ILE A 383 23.57 -52.88 0.21
C ILE A 383 23.85 -51.39 0.25
#